data_AF-A0A1A2TVW8-F1
#
_entry.id   AF-A0A1A2TVW8-F1
#
_cell.length_a   1.000
_cell.length_b   1.000
_cell.length_c   1.000
_cell.angle_alpha   90.00
_cell.angle_beta   90.00
_cell.angle_gamma   90.00
#
_symmetry.space_group_name_H-M   'P 1'
#
loop_
_entity.id
_entity.type
_entity.pdbx_description
1 polymer ?
#
loop_
_entity_poly.entity_id
_entity_poly.type
_entity_poly.pdbx_seq_one_letter_code
_entity_poly.pdbx_strand_id
1 'polypeptide(L)'
;MAEESGGGRPSLAKRTAKIKKRVQELQQRRGQLAAGERPSPESVDLARHRAEESMRNAKDAHHAAAQRHEELARAHERAANNYQQAAMRFAIQGVDDPDLLQDQADQHWQAAHDNRLRSIEDRAQADNPEQSSSG
;
A
#
# COMPACT_ATOMS: atom_id res chain seq x y z
N MET A 1 20.10 13.21 -25.44
CA MET A 1 20.38 12.47 -24.21
C MET A 1 19.06 11.94 -23.69
N ALA A 2 18.89 10.62 -23.73
CA ALA A 2 17.86 9.87 -23.00
C ALA A 2 18.17 9.98 -21.48
N GLU A 3 17.26 9.80 -20.52
CA GLU A 3 16.34 8.67 -20.38
C GLU A 3 15.02 9.03 -19.66
N GLU A 4 14.01 8.26 -20.05
CA GLU A 4 12.68 8.12 -19.50
C GLU A 4 12.71 7.69 -18.02
N SER A 5 12.21 8.52 -17.12
CA SER A 5 11.83 8.09 -15.77
C SER A 5 10.33 8.30 -15.60
N GLY A 6 9.60 7.27 -16.01
CA GLY A 6 8.15 7.20 -15.88
C GLY A 6 7.78 5.74 -15.68
N GLY A 7 7.90 5.26 -14.44
CA GLY A 7 7.41 3.94 -14.01
C GLY A 7 5.93 3.82 -14.33
N GLY A 8 5.65 3.38 -15.55
CA GLY A 8 4.34 3.41 -16.17
C GLY A 8 3.47 2.35 -15.53
N ARG A 9 2.65 2.77 -14.56
CA ARG A 9 1.52 1.97 -14.09
C ARG A 9 0.79 1.45 -15.34
N PRO A 10 0.63 0.13 -15.50
CA PRO A 10 -0.02 -0.42 -16.69
C PRO A 10 -1.39 0.23 -16.82
N SER A 11 -1.68 0.76 -18.01
CA SER A 11 -2.95 1.44 -18.29
C SER A 11 -4.12 0.57 -17.82
N LEU A 12 -5.20 1.20 -17.36
CA LEU A 12 -6.40 0.48 -16.90
C LEU A 12 -6.85 -0.57 -17.93
N ALA A 13 -6.74 -0.26 -19.22
CA ALA A 13 -7.01 -1.19 -20.31
C ALA A 13 -6.13 -2.46 -20.27
N LYS A 14 -4.80 -2.32 -20.07
CA LYS A 14 -3.87 -3.45 -19.94
C LYS A 14 -4.18 -4.31 -18.71
N ARG A 15 -4.55 -3.69 -17.59
CA ARG A 15 -4.96 -4.41 -16.36
C ARG A 15 -6.24 -5.20 -16.59
N THR A 16 -7.26 -4.58 -17.17
CA THR A 16 -8.54 -5.22 -17.48
C THR A 16 -8.35 -6.39 -18.45
N ALA A 17 -7.52 -6.24 -19.48
CA ALA A 17 -7.22 -7.33 -20.42
C ALA A 17 -6.53 -8.52 -19.72
N LYS A 18 -5.56 -8.26 -18.84
CA LYS A 18 -4.87 -9.30 -18.05
C LYS A 18 -5.85 -10.05 -17.14
N ILE A 19 -6.77 -9.34 -16.48
CA ILE A 19 -7.81 -9.93 -15.62
C ILE A 19 -8.76 -10.81 -16.45
N LYS A 20 -9.25 -10.31 -17.59
CA LYS A 20 -10.14 -11.08 -18.47
C LYS A 20 -9.51 -12.40 -18.92
N LYS A 21 -8.26 -12.35 -19.38
CA LYS A 21 -7.50 -13.55 -19.77
C LYS A 21 -7.38 -14.53 -18.60
N ARG A 22 -7.08 -14.03 -17.40
CA ARG A 22 -6.97 -14.87 -16.20
C ARG A 22 -8.28 -15.55 -15.81
N VAL A 23 -9.40 -14.84 -15.91
CA VAL A 23 -10.73 -15.40 -15.61
C VAL A 23 -11.05 -16.55 -16.59
N GLN A 24 -10.77 -16.37 -17.88
CA GLN A 24 -10.97 -17.41 -18.89
C GLN A 24 -10.10 -18.65 -18.62
N GLU A 25 -8.81 -18.46 -18.32
CA GLU A 25 -7.89 -19.57 -17.95
C GLU A 25 -8.41 -20.35 -16.73
N LEU A 26 -8.91 -19.64 -15.70
CA LEU A 26 -9.43 -20.27 -14.48
C LEU A 26 -10.74 -21.02 -14.73
N GLN A 27 -11.64 -20.47 -15.57
CA GLN A 27 -12.89 -21.15 -15.95
C GLN A 27 -12.61 -22.44 -16.72
N GLN A 28 -11.70 -22.38 -17.72
CA GLN A 28 -11.27 -23.57 -18.46
C GLN A 28 -10.70 -24.63 -17.51
N ARG A 29 -9.86 -24.21 -16.56
CA ARG A 29 -9.23 -25.13 -15.62
C ARG A 29 -10.23 -25.78 -14.67
N ARG A 30 -11.24 -25.03 -14.20
CA ARG A 30 -12.34 -25.60 -13.40
C ARG A 30 -13.14 -26.64 -14.18
N GLY A 31 -13.35 -26.42 -15.48
CA GLY A 31 -13.98 -27.41 -16.37
C GLY A 31 -13.18 -28.71 -16.48
N GLN A 32 -11.87 -28.61 -16.73
CA GLN A 32 -10.96 -29.78 -16.79
C GLN A 32 -10.95 -30.58 -15.49
N LEU A 33 -10.87 -29.90 -14.34
CA LEU A 33 -10.90 -30.54 -13.04
C LEU A 33 -12.25 -31.23 -12.76
N ALA A 34 -13.36 -30.60 -13.15
CA ALA A 34 -14.69 -31.21 -13.03
C ALA A 34 -14.86 -32.44 -13.94
N ALA A 35 -14.16 -32.47 -15.08
CA ALA A 35 -14.09 -33.63 -15.97
C ALA A 35 -13.14 -34.74 -15.46
N GLY A 36 -12.48 -34.55 -14.32
CA GLY A 36 -11.55 -35.51 -13.73
C GLY A 36 -10.15 -35.50 -14.35
N GLU A 37 -9.83 -34.52 -15.20
CA GLU A 37 -8.48 -34.37 -15.75
C GLU A 37 -7.49 -34.01 -14.64
N ARG A 38 -6.44 -34.81 -14.51
CA ARG A 38 -5.39 -34.57 -13.52
C ARG A 38 -4.51 -33.38 -13.96
N PRO A 39 -3.93 -32.62 -13.00
CA PRO A 39 -2.90 -31.64 -13.31
C PRO A 39 -1.72 -32.24 -14.07
N SER A 40 -1.37 -31.59 -15.18
CA SER A 40 -0.12 -31.87 -15.87
C SER A 40 1.05 -31.30 -15.05
N PRO A 41 2.25 -31.89 -15.12
CA PRO A 41 3.44 -31.34 -14.48
C PRO A 41 3.67 -29.86 -14.83
N GLU A 42 3.51 -29.49 -16.10
CA GLU A 42 3.62 -28.10 -16.57
C GLU A 42 2.63 -27.16 -15.88
N SER A 43 1.40 -27.61 -15.64
CA SER A 43 0.37 -26.81 -14.95
C SER A 43 0.70 -26.61 -13.48
N VAL A 44 1.33 -27.60 -12.84
CA VAL A 44 1.80 -27.53 -11.45
C VAL A 44 2.98 -26.58 -11.35
N ASP A 45 3.96 -26.70 -12.26
CA ASP A 45 5.13 -25.82 -12.29
C ASP A 45 4.74 -24.37 -12.54
N LEU A 46 3.81 -24.12 -13.47
CA LEU A 46 3.27 -22.78 -13.72
C LEU A 46 2.51 -22.23 -12.50
N ALA A 47 1.76 -23.07 -11.79
CA ALA A 47 1.06 -22.66 -10.58
C ALA A 47 2.06 -22.27 -9.47
N ARG A 48 3.11 -23.06 -9.28
CA ARG A 48 4.19 -22.77 -8.32
C ARG A 48 4.90 -21.44 -8.65
N HIS A 49 5.31 -21.25 -9.91
CA HIS A 49 5.93 -19.99 -10.34
C HIS A 49 5.02 -18.78 -10.08
N ARG A 50 3.72 -18.89 -10.37
CA ARG A 50 2.75 -17.82 -10.11
C ARG A 50 2.55 -17.55 -8.63
N ALA A 51 2.59 -18.59 -7.78
CA ALA A 51 2.54 -18.42 -6.33
C ALA A 51 3.76 -17.65 -5.82
N GLU A 52 4.96 -18.03 -6.27
CA GLU A 52 6.22 -17.34 -5.94
C GLU A 52 6.21 -15.88 -6.41
N GLU A 53 5.77 -15.62 -7.64
CA GLU A 53 5.63 -14.26 -8.19
C GLU A 53 4.62 -13.44 -7.37
N SER A 54 3.50 -14.05 -6.98
CA SER A 54 2.48 -13.40 -6.15
C SER A 54 3.01 -13.03 -4.76
N MET A 55 3.79 -13.92 -4.13
CA MET A 55 4.41 -13.63 -2.83
C MET A 55 5.41 -12.47 -2.93
N ARG A 56 6.25 -12.44 -3.97
CA ARG A 56 7.17 -11.31 -4.22
C ARG A 56 6.42 -10.00 -4.41
N ASN A 57 5.37 -10.00 -5.25
CA ASN A 57 4.55 -8.82 -5.49
C ASN A 57 3.85 -8.32 -4.22
N ALA A 58 3.38 -9.22 -3.36
CA ALA A 58 2.76 -8.86 -2.08
C ALA A 58 3.78 -8.20 -1.15
N LYS A 59 4.99 -8.77 -1.03
CA LYS A 59 6.09 -8.19 -0.26
C LYS A 59 6.46 -6.79 -0.74
N ASP A 60 6.62 -6.62 -2.04
CA ASP A 60 6.95 -5.32 -2.65
C ASP A 60 5.84 -4.29 -2.40
N ALA A 61 4.57 -4.71 -2.46
CA ALA A 61 3.43 -3.85 -2.19
C ALA A 61 3.41 -3.36 -0.73
N HIS A 62 3.68 -4.24 0.24
CA HIS A 62 3.78 -3.86 1.65
C HIS A 62 4.96 -2.93 1.91
N HIS A 63 6.15 -3.19 1.34
CA HIS A 63 7.27 -2.25 1.45
C HIS A 63 6.93 -0.87 0.87
N ALA A 64 6.25 -0.83 -0.28
CA ALA A 64 5.82 0.44 -0.89
C ALA A 64 4.75 1.16 -0.06
N ALA A 65 3.84 0.41 0.59
CA ALA A 65 2.85 0.98 1.49
C ALA A 65 3.50 1.56 2.76
N ALA A 66 4.45 0.81 3.37
CA ALA A 66 5.22 1.28 4.52
C ALA A 66 5.95 2.61 4.23
N GLN A 67 6.59 2.73 3.06
CA GLN A 67 7.24 3.96 2.63
C GLN A 67 6.26 5.14 2.51
N ARG A 68 5.11 4.91 1.88
CA ARG A 68 4.06 5.95 1.75
C ARG A 68 3.51 6.39 3.10
N HIS A 69 3.35 5.47 4.03
CA HIS A 69 2.94 5.79 5.40
C HIS A 69 3.99 6.64 6.12
N GLU A 70 5.29 6.36 5.96
CA GLU A 70 6.35 7.23 6.51
C GLU A 70 6.33 8.63 5.88
N GLU A 71 6.15 8.72 4.56
CA GLU A 71 6.04 10.01 3.86
C GLU A 71 4.85 10.83 4.36
N LEU A 72 3.70 10.18 4.55
CA LEU A 72 2.48 10.83 5.04
C LEU A 72 2.61 11.25 6.50
N ALA A 73 3.26 10.43 7.35
CA ALA A 73 3.59 10.82 8.71
C ALA A 73 4.43 12.11 8.74
N ARG A 74 5.50 12.19 7.96
CA ARG A 74 6.34 13.40 7.86
C ARG A 74 5.55 14.61 7.36
N ALA A 75 4.58 14.42 6.46
CA ALA A 75 3.74 15.50 5.99
C ALA A 75 2.82 16.04 7.11
N HIS A 76 2.21 15.15 7.88
CA HIS A 76 1.43 15.52 9.06
C HIS A 76 2.27 16.21 10.13
N GLU A 77 3.49 15.74 10.40
CA GLU A 77 4.41 16.39 11.35
C GLU A 77 4.74 17.82 10.93
N ARG A 78 4.98 18.06 9.64
CA ARG A 78 5.20 19.42 9.13
C ARG A 78 3.96 20.29 9.31
N ALA A 79 2.77 19.75 9.02
CA ALA A 79 1.52 20.48 9.20
C ALA A 79 1.29 20.82 10.67
N ALA A 80 1.45 19.85 11.59
CA ALA A 80 1.30 20.06 13.03
C ALA A 80 2.23 21.18 13.53
N ASN A 81 3.51 21.14 13.16
CA ASN A 81 4.47 22.18 13.51
C ASN A 81 4.06 23.57 12.99
N ASN A 82 3.53 23.66 11.76
CA ASN A 82 3.06 24.93 11.21
C ASN A 82 1.87 25.48 12.00
N TYR A 83 0.90 24.63 12.35
CA TYR A 83 -0.24 25.03 13.18
C TYR A 83 0.18 25.47 14.58
N GLN A 84 1.11 24.76 15.23
CA GLN A 84 1.65 25.15 16.54
C GLN A 84 2.37 26.50 16.47
N GLN A 85 3.17 26.74 15.44
CA GLN A 85 3.83 28.04 15.24
C GLN A 85 2.82 29.17 15.02
N ALA A 86 1.73 28.90 14.29
CA ALA A 86 0.64 29.87 14.10
C ALA A 86 -0.08 30.16 15.42
N ALA A 87 -0.45 29.13 16.18
CA ALA A 87 -1.08 29.25 17.49
C ALA A 87 -0.25 30.12 18.45
N MET A 88 1.07 29.88 18.53
CA MET A 88 1.98 30.68 19.36
C MET A 88 2.02 32.16 18.92
N ARG A 89 2.05 32.43 17.61
CA ARG A 89 2.06 33.82 17.10
C ARG A 89 0.75 34.54 17.42
N PHE A 90 -0.38 33.85 17.28
CA PHE A 90 -1.71 34.42 17.48
C PHE A 90 -2.01 34.65 18.97
N ALA A 91 -1.56 33.74 19.84
CA ALA A 91 -1.60 33.94 21.29
C ALA A 91 -0.84 35.21 21.74
N ILE A 92 0.28 35.53 21.09
CA ILE A 92 1.05 36.75 21.38
C ILE A 92 0.36 38.02 20.85
N GLN A 93 -0.26 37.93 19.66
CA GLN A 93 -0.87 39.07 18.99
C GLN A 93 -2.30 39.38 19.47
N GLY A 94 -2.96 38.42 20.14
CA GLY A 94 -4.36 38.56 20.55
C GLY A 94 -5.34 38.60 19.37
N VAL A 95 -4.96 38.00 18.24
CA VAL A 95 -5.77 37.91 17.01
C VAL A 95 -6.03 36.44 16.74
N ASP A 96 -7.29 36.10 16.40
CA ASP A 96 -7.79 34.73 16.18
C ASP A 96 -7.82 33.83 17.43
N ASP A 97 -8.27 32.59 17.24
CA ASP A 97 -8.42 31.55 18.26
C ASP A 97 -7.21 30.60 18.23
N PRO A 98 -6.22 30.79 19.14
CA PRO A 98 -5.03 29.94 19.19
C PRO A 98 -5.34 28.51 19.65
N ASP A 99 -6.44 28.30 20.40
CA ASP A 99 -6.83 26.98 20.88
C ASP A 99 -7.30 26.10 19.72
N LEU A 100 -8.07 26.67 18.78
CA LEU A 100 -8.47 25.96 17.55
C LEU A 100 -7.25 25.51 16.72
N LEU A 101 -6.22 26.36 16.60
CA LEU A 101 -5.00 26.01 15.87
C LEU A 101 -4.19 24.93 16.59
N GLN A 102 -4.19 24.97 17.93
CA GLN A 102 -3.56 23.93 18.75
C GLN A 102 -4.27 22.59 18.58
N ASP A 103 -5.61 22.57 18.57
CA ASP A 103 -6.40 21.36 18.29
C ASP A 103 -6.10 20.79 16.89
N GLN A 104 -5.97 21.64 15.88
CA GLN A 104 -5.58 21.22 14.52
C GLN A 104 -4.18 20.60 14.49
N ALA A 105 -3.24 21.16 15.25
CA ALA A 105 -1.92 20.58 15.37
C ALA A 105 -1.94 19.19 16.01
N ASP A 106 -2.72 19.02 17.08
CA ASP A 106 -2.82 17.77 17.82
C ASP A 106 -3.47 16.67 16.96
N GLN A 107 -4.46 17.01 16.14
CA GLN A 107 -5.02 16.10 15.12
C GLN A 107 -3.96 15.63 14.12
N HIS A 108 -3.09 16.53 13.66
CA HIS A 108 -2.00 16.16 12.77
C HIS A 108 -0.93 15.33 13.47
N TRP A 109 -0.61 15.59 14.74
CA TRP A 109 0.28 14.72 15.52
C TRP A 109 -0.27 13.30 15.68
N GLN A 110 -1.57 13.17 15.96
CA GLN A 110 -2.23 11.87 16.02
C GLN A 110 -2.16 11.15 14.66
N ALA A 111 -2.51 11.85 13.57
CA ALA A 111 -2.45 11.27 12.23
C ALA A 111 -1.03 10.84 11.83
N ALA A 112 0.00 11.59 12.25
CA ALA A 112 1.40 11.21 12.04
C ALA A 112 1.75 9.93 12.80
N HIS A 113 1.34 9.84 14.06
CA HIS A 113 1.54 8.64 14.89
C HIS A 113 0.87 7.41 14.27
N ASP A 114 -0.39 7.51 13.88
CA ASP A 114 -1.14 6.41 13.28
C ASP A 114 -0.49 5.92 11.97
N ASN A 115 0.01 6.85 11.15
CA ASN A 115 0.74 6.48 9.94
C ASN A 115 2.06 5.78 10.24
N ARG A 116 2.79 6.19 11.28
CA ARG A 116 4.02 5.48 11.70
C ARG A 116 3.70 4.05 12.14
N LEU A 117 2.61 3.84 12.89
CA LEU A 117 2.18 2.49 13.29
C LEU A 117 1.86 1.62 12.08
N ARG A 118 1.06 2.14 11.12
CA ARG A 118 0.74 1.41 9.88
C ARG A 118 1.99 1.08 9.06
N SER A 119 2.97 1.98 9.01
CA SER A 119 4.24 1.71 8.34
C SER A 119 4.99 0.51 8.96
N ILE A 120 5.00 0.42 10.29
CA ILE A 120 5.60 -0.70 11.01
C ILE A 120 4.85 -2.00 10.71
N GLU A 121 3.51 -1.96 10.72
CA GLU A 121 2.67 -3.12 10.37
C GLU A 121 2.95 -3.63 8.95
N ASP A 122 2.96 -2.73 7.96
CA ASP A 122 3.27 -3.09 6.58
C ASP A 122 4.70 -3.64 6.44
N ARG A 123 5.68 -3.04 7.13
CA ARG A 123 7.06 -3.56 7.11
C ARG A 123 7.13 -4.97 7.71
N ALA A 124 6.44 -5.20 8.83
CA ALA A 124 6.35 -6.53 9.45
C ALA A 124 5.69 -7.57 8.53
N GLN A 125 4.63 -7.18 7.80
CA GLN A 125 3.96 -8.05 6.82
C GLN A 125 4.85 -8.35 5.60
N ALA A 126 5.65 -7.38 5.14
CA ALA A 126 6.61 -7.59 4.08
C ALA A 126 7.73 -8.58 4.48
N ASP A 127 8.17 -8.51 5.74
CA ASP A 127 9.25 -9.34 6.27
C ASP A 127 8.76 -10.75 6.68
N ASN A 128 7.52 -10.88 7.15
CA ASN A 128 6.92 -12.14 7.62
C ASN A 128 5.54 -12.43 6.97
N PRO A 129 5.47 -12.69 5.65
CA PRO A 129 4.20 -12.86 4.95
C PRO A 129 3.40 -14.11 5.39
N GLU A 130 4.03 -15.10 6.01
CA GLU A 130 3.35 -16.35 6.42
C GLU A 130 2.53 -16.24 7.70
N GLN A 131 2.78 -15.24 8.55
CA GLN A 131 2.02 -15.05 9.80
C GLN A 131 0.61 -14.48 9.57
N SER A 132 0.30 -13.99 8.36
CA SER A 132 -1.02 -13.45 8.01
C SER A 132 -1.99 -14.48 7.41
N SER A 133 -1.54 -15.71 7.12
CA SER A 133 -2.41 -16.77 6.55
C SER A 133 -3.19 -17.59 7.60
N SER A 134 -3.06 -17.26 8.90
CA SER A 134 -3.88 -17.87 9.95
C SER A 134 -5.08 -16.98 10.27
N GLY A 135 -6.05 -16.96 9.36
CA GLY A 135 -7.33 -16.26 9.51
C GLY A 135 -8.42 -16.98 8.75
#